data_AF-A0A830CTR9-F1
#
_entry.id   AF-A0A830CTR9-F1
#
_cell.length_a   1.000
_cell.length_b   1.000
_cell.length_c   1.000
_cell.angle_alpha   90.00
_cell.angle_beta   90.00
_cell.angle_gamma   90.00
#
_symmetry.space_group_name_H-M   'P 1'
#
loop_
_entity.id
_entity.type
_entity.pdbx_description
1 polymer ?
#
loop_
_entity_poly.entity_id
_entity_poly.type
_entity_poly.pdbx_seq_one_letter_code
_entity_poly.pdbx_strand_id
1 'polypeptide(L)'
;MWIYAHLLTVGGAYSGKPPNTQISCRTDRSGLINAAPWIRVPYPFLWGAPSFDAGEAFAMMMAAFIALVESTGGFIAVSRYASATPLPPSILSRGVGWQGIAILLSGLFGMGNGTSVSIENAGLLALTRVGSRRVVQIPAGFMLFSSVIGKFGAIFASIPAPIVAALYCLFFAYVGGAGLSFLQFCNLNSVRIRFILGFSIFLGLSVPQYFNEYTAIQGYGPVHTSGRWVRKNS
;
A
#
# COMPACT_ATOMS: atom_id res chain seq x y z
N MET A 1 5.83 -8.85 18.24
CA MET A 1 5.46 -9.95 17.30
C MET A 1 6.67 -10.53 16.57
N TRP A 2 7.45 -9.78 15.78
CA TRP A 2 8.65 -10.33 15.11
C TRP A 2 9.68 -10.89 16.09
N ILE A 3 9.99 -10.19 17.19
CA ILE A 3 10.91 -10.67 18.25
C ILE A 3 10.43 -12.02 18.83
N TYR A 4 9.12 -12.18 19.01
CA TYR A 4 8.53 -13.42 19.50
C TYR A 4 8.68 -14.57 18.47
N ALA A 5 8.43 -14.30 17.19
CA ALA A 5 8.68 -15.26 16.11
C ALA A 5 10.17 -15.62 15.99
N HIS A 6 11.06 -14.65 16.21
CA HIS A 6 12.51 -14.85 16.23
C HIS A 6 12.94 -15.72 17.41
N LEU A 7 12.45 -15.44 18.61
CA LEU A 7 12.70 -16.26 19.80
C LEU A 7 12.20 -17.68 19.65
N LEU A 8 11.01 -17.89 19.07
CA LEU A 8 10.48 -19.23 18.77
C LEU A 8 11.31 -19.96 17.70
N THR A 9 11.86 -19.22 16.74
CA THR A 9 12.75 -19.76 15.71
C THR A 9 14.09 -20.20 16.31
N VAL A 10 14.71 -19.35 17.14
CA VAL A 10 15.98 -19.63 17.84
C VAL A 10 15.80 -20.72 18.91
N GLY A 11 14.65 -20.74 19.59
CA GLY A 11 14.27 -21.75 20.59
C GLY A 11 13.93 -23.13 20.01
N GLY A 12 14.13 -23.35 18.71
CA GLY A 12 14.00 -24.67 18.09
C GLY A 12 12.56 -25.18 17.91
N ALA A 13 11.54 -24.37 18.22
CA ALA A 13 10.13 -24.78 18.19
C ALA A 13 9.67 -25.26 16.80
N TYR A 14 10.36 -24.84 15.74
CA TYR A 14 10.08 -25.20 14.35
C TYR A 14 11.07 -26.21 13.75
N SER A 15 12.04 -26.75 14.50
CA SER A 15 13.11 -27.61 13.96
C SER A 15 12.65 -29.02 13.56
N GLY A 16 11.53 -29.51 14.09
CA GLY A 16 10.96 -30.83 13.81
C GLY A 16 9.59 -30.81 13.13
N LYS A 17 9.16 -29.67 12.57
CA LYS A 17 7.85 -29.51 11.93
C LYS A 17 7.94 -29.75 10.41
N PRO A 18 6.83 -30.08 9.72
CA PRO A 18 6.85 -30.29 8.27
C PRO A 18 7.36 -29.04 7.51
N PRO A 19 8.00 -29.22 6.34
CA PRO A 19 8.73 -28.17 5.62
C PRO A 19 7.86 -26.95 5.30
N ASN A 20 6.57 -27.13 5.02
CA ASN A 20 5.61 -26.04 4.78
C ASN A 20 5.46 -25.11 6.00
N THR A 21 5.46 -25.67 7.22
CA THR A 21 5.37 -24.90 8.46
C THR A 21 6.69 -24.20 8.77
N GLN A 22 7.83 -24.84 8.46
CA GLN A 22 9.15 -24.20 8.61
C GLN A 22 9.30 -23.00 7.67
N ILE A 23 8.86 -23.16 6.43
CA ILE A 23 8.82 -22.14 5.37
C ILE A 23 7.98 -20.93 5.79
N SER A 24 6.81 -21.15 6.39
CA SER A 24 5.85 -20.07 6.68
C SER A 24 6.09 -19.35 8.01
N CYS A 25 6.73 -20.01 8.99
CA CYS A 25 6.82 -19.50 10.37
C CYS A 25 8.22 -19.10 10.84
N ARG A 26 9.30 -19.55 10.17
CA ARG A 26 10.67 -19.26 10.59
C ARG A 26 11.17 -17.90 10.10
N THR A 27 11.83 -17.15 10.98
CA THR A 27 12.46 -15.85 10.65
C THR A 27 13.88 -15.97 10.11
N ASP A 28 14.55 -17.12 10.30
CA ASP A 28 15.94 -17.37 9.89
C ASP A 28 16.09 -17.97 8.49
N ARG A 29 14.96 -18.17 7.80
CA ARG A 29 14.81 -18.90 6.54
C ARG A 29 15.79 -18.50 5.43
N SER A 30 16.24 -17.26 5.41
CA SER A 30 16.85 -16.66 4.23
C SER A 30 18.34 -16.34 4.36
N GLY A 31 18.93 -16.45 5.55
CA GLY A 31 20.30 -15.96 5.80
C GLY A 31 20.52 -14.48 5.45
N LEU A 32 19.45 -13.75 5.11
CA LEU A 32 19.50 -12.39 4.55
C LEU A 32 20.15 -11.41 5.52
N ILE A 33 19.99 -11.62 6.83
CA ILE A 33 20.56 -10.73 7.85
C ILE A 33 22.10 -10.83 7.89
N ASN A 34 22.65 -12.02 7.64
CA ASN A 34 24.10 -12.25 7.58
C ASN A 34 24.68 -11.91 6.21
N ALA A 35 23.92 -12.16 5.13
CA ALA A 35 24.33 -11.87 3.76
C ALA A 35 24.13 -10.40 3.34
N ALA A 36 23.30 -9.63 4.05
CA ALA A 36 23.02 -8.25 3.69
C ALA A 36 24.20 -7.33 4.03
N PRO A 37 24.64 -6.49 3.08
CA PRO A 37 25.65 -5.47 3.34
C PRO A 37 25.11 -4.47 4.38
N TRP A 38 26.01 -3.96 5.22
CA TRP A 38 25.65 -2.96 6.22
C TRP A 38 25.14 -1.66 5.59
N ILE A 39 25.72 -1.26 4.45
CA ILE A 39 25.36 -0.05 3.72
C ILE A 39 24.95 -0.47 2.30
N ARG A 40 23.73 -0.10 1.90
CA ARG A 40 23.21 -0.29 0.55
C ARG A 40 22.45 0.96 0.14
N VAL A 41 23.01 1.74 -0.79
CA VAL A 41 22.34 2.93 -1.34
C VAL A 41 21.47 2.49 -2.52
N PRO A 42 20.15 2.77 -2.52
CA PRO A 42 19.31 2.50 -3.67
C PRO A 42 19.71 3.45 -4.81
N TYR A 43 19.95 2.90 -6.00
CA TYR A 43 20.22 3.67 -7.20
C TYR A 43 19.02 3.57 -8.16
N PRO A 44 18.76 4.61 -8.97
CA PRO A 44 17.69 4.57 -9.95
C PRO A 44 17.92 3.44 -10.97
N PHE A 45 16.84 2.79 -11.42
CA PHE A 45 16.88 1.66 -12.36
C PHE A 45 17.62 0.40 -11.85
N LEU A 46 17.72 0.22 -10.53
CA LEU A 46 18.26 -1.00 -9.91
C LEU A 46 17.63 -2.30 -10.46
N TRP A 47 16.37 -2.24 -10.87
CA TRP A 47 15.59 -3.41 -11.31
C TRP A 47 15.52 -3.57 -12.83
N GLY A 48 16.27 -2.77 -13.59
CA GLY A 48 16.30 -2.79 -15.05
C GLY A 48 15.72 -1.53 -15.68
N ALA A 49 15.82 -1.46 -17.01
CA ALA A 49 15.23 -0.38 -17.80
C ALA A 49 13.69 -0.51 -17.84
N PRO A 50 12.94 0.61 -17.92
CA PRO A 50 11.48 0.57 -17.96
C PRO A 50 11.00 -0.17 -19.22
N SER A 51 10.32 -1.29 -19.04
CA SER A 51 9.59 -1.98 -20.10
C SER A 51 8.16 -1.45 -20.18
N PHE A 52 7.67 -1.20 -21.39
CA PHE A 52 6.31 -0.72 -21.60
C PHE A 52 5.43 -1.83 -22.14
N ASP A 53 4.54 -2.34 -21.30
CA ASP A 53 3.39 -3.15 -21.71
C ASP A 53 2.12 -2.31 -21.53
N ALA A 54 1.28 -2.23 -22.57
CA ALA A 54 0.11 -1.36 -22.53
C ALA A 54 -0.89 -1.81 -21.45
N GLY A 55 -1.09 -3.12 -21.24
CA GLY A 55 -2.01 -3.63 -20.23
C GLY A 55 -1.56 -3.27 -18.82
N GLU A 56 -0.27 -3.41 -18.54
CA GLU A 56 0.31 -3.02 -17.24
C GLU A 56 0.33 -1.50 -17.07
N ALA A 57 0.58 -0.74 -18.13
CA ALA A 57 0.54 0.72 -18.09
C ALA A 57 -0.85 1.26 -17.74
N PHE A 58 -1.92 0.71 -18.35
CA PHE A 58 -3.29 1.06 -18.00
C PHE A 58 -3.62 0.69 -16.55
N ALA A 59 -3.21 -0.50 -16.10
CA ALA A 59 -3.43 -0.93 -14.72
C ALA A 59 -2.74 0.03 -13.71
N MET A 60 -1.49 0.42 -13.99
CA MET A 60 -0.74 1.36 -13.16
C MET A 60 -1.32 2.78 -13.19
N MET A 61 -1.82 3.23 -14.34
CA MET A 61 -2.52 4.51 -14.46
C MET A 61 -3.79 4.53 -13.60
N MET A 62 -4.57 3.45 -13.61
CA MET A 62 -5.75 3.32 -12.75
C MET A 62 -5.38 3.27 -11.27
N ALA A 63 -4.32 2.55 -10.90
CA ALA A 63 -3.81 2.51 -9.52
C ALA A 63 -3.38 3.91 -9.03
N ALA A 64 -2.66 4.66 -9.86
CA ALA A 64 -2.30 6.04 -9.58
C ALA A 64 -3.53 6.95 -9.44
N PHE A 65 -4.53 6.78 -10.30
CA PHE A 65 -5.79 7.54 -10.19
C PHE A 65 -6.53 7.25 -8.88
N ILE A 66 -6.62 5.99 -8.46
CA ILE A 66 -7.23 5.61 -7.18
C ILE A 66 -6.46 6.24 -6.01
N ALA A 67 -5.12 6.18 -6.04
CA ALA A 67 -4.28 6.80 -5.01
C ALA A 67 -4.45 8.32 -4.94
N LEU A 68 -4.69 9.00 -6.08
CA LEU A 68 -5.00 10.43 -6.13
C LEU A 68 -6.36 10.76 -5.48
N VAL A 69 -7.39 9.94 -5.75
CA VAL A 69 -8.72 10.09 -5.14
C VAL A 69 -8.66 9.88 -3.63
N GLU A 70 -7.99 8.81 -3.19
CA GLU A 70 -7.74 8.50 -1.78
C GLU A 70 -7.00 9.66 -1.09
N SER A 71 -5.93 10.15 -1.71
CA SER A 71 -5.10 11.22 -1.16
C SER A 71 -5.85 12.55 -1.05
N THR A 72 -6.74 12.84 -1.99
CA THR A 72 -7.63 14.01 -1.92
C THR A 72 -8.54 13.93 -0.69
N GLY A 73 -9.14 12.75 -0.42
CA GLY A 73 -9.89 12.50 0.81
C GLY A 73 -9.02 12.67 2.06
N GLY A 74 -7.80 12.15 2.02
CA GLY A 74 -6.79 12.32 3.07
C GLY A 74 -6.47 13.78 3.39
N PHE A 75 -6.25 14.62 2.38
CA PHE A 75 -6.00 16.06 2.57
C PHE A 75 -7.17 16.77 3.27
N ILE A 76 -8.40 16.47 2.85
CA ILE A 76 -9.62 17.03 3.44
C ILE A 76 -9.79 16.57 4.91
N ALA A 77 -9.46 15.31 5.20
CA ALA A 77 -9.52 14.78 6.56
C ALA A 77 -8.47 15.43 7.47
N VAL A 78 -7.23 15.50 7.00
CA VAL A 78 -6.10 16.08 7.73
C VAL A 78 -6.34 17.54 8.06
N SER A 79 -6.88 18.36 7.14
CA SER A 79 -7.17 19.76 7.46
C SER A 79 -8.23 19.92 8.54
N ARG A 80 -9.23 19.04 8.56
CA ARG A 80 -10.26 19.03 9.60
C ARG A 80 -9.67 18.62 10.94
N TYR A 81 -8.86 17.57 10.97
CA TYR A 81 -8.21 17.09 12.21
C TYR A 81 -7.18 18.09 12.76
N ALA A 82 -6.44 18.76 11.88
CA ALA A 82 -5.49 19.81 12.26
C ALA A 82 -6.17 21.13 12.68
N SER A 83 -7.51 21.22 12.63
CA SER A 83 -8.26 22.47 12.83
C SER A 83 -7.74 23.62 11.95
N ALA A 84 -7.26 23.29 10.75
CA ALA A 84 -6.70 24.24 9.81
C ALA A 84 -7.82 24.91 9.00
N THR A 85 -7.49 26.03 8.35
CA THR A 85 -8.39 26.68 7.39
C THR A 85 -8.83 25.69 6.30
N PRO A 86 -10.05 25.82 5.75
CA PRO A 86 -10.51 25.03 4.61
C PRO A 86 -9.47 25.05 3.49
N LEU A 87 -9.19 23.89 2.86
CA LEU A 87 -8.17 23.82 1.81
C LEU A 87 -8.59 24.71 0.63
N PRO A 88 -7.80 25.75 0.28
CA PRO A 88 -7.98 26.42 -0.99
C PRO A 88 -7.56 25.47 -2.13
N PRO A 89 -8.20 25.55 -3.31
CA PRO A 89 -7.88 24.69 -4.46
C PRO A 89 -6.40 24.74 -4.88
N SER A 90 -5.74 25.88 -4.69
CA SER A 90 -4.32 26.07 -5.01
C SER A 90 -3.39 25.21 -4.14
N ILE A 91 -3.71 25.01 -2.86
CA ILE A 91 -2.90 24.16 -1.97
C ILE A 91 -3.14 22.68 -2.31
N LEU A 92 -4.39 22.31 -2.60
CA LEU A 92 -4.72 20.94 -3.00
C LEU A 92 -3.99 20.56 -4.31
N SER A 93 -4.03 21.43 -5.32
CA SER A 93 -3.33 21.22 -6.60
C SER A 93 -1.82 21.07 -6.40
N ARG A 94 -1.20 21.87 -5.53
CA ARG A 94 0.24 21.75 -5.21
C ARG A 94 0.57 20.45 -4.47
N GLY A 95 -0.28 20.03 -3.53
CA GLY A 95 -0.12 18.76 -2.81
C GLY A 95 -0.19 17.56 -3.74
N VAL A 96 -1.20 17.55 -4.62
CA VAL A 96 -1.37 16.53 -5.67
C VAL A 96 -0.20 16.54 -6.66
N GLY A 97 0.29 17.71 -7.07
CA GLY A 97 1.47 17.83 -7.92
C GLY A 97 2.73 17.22 -7.29
N TRP A 98 2.97 17.48 -6.00
CA TRP A 98 4.09 16.87 -5.28
C TRP A 98 3.95 15.35 -5.11
N GLN A 99 2.72 14.87 -4.91
CA GLN A 99 2.44 13.43 -4.90
C GLN A 99 2.78 12.78 -6.25
N GLY A 100 2.41 13.39 -7.37
CA GLY A 100 2.76 12.89 -8.70
C GLY A 100 4.27 12.79 -8.91
N ILE A 101 5.03 13.82 -8.49
CA ILE A 101 6.50 13.80 -8.52
C ILE A 101 7.03 12.65 -7.65
N ALA A 102 6.48 12.45 -6.46
CA ALA A 102 6.88 11.36 -5.57
C ALA A 102 6.59 9.97 -6.17
N ILE A 103 5.46 9.78 -6.87
CA ILE A 103 5.14 8.54 -7.59
C ILE A 103 6.15 8.29 -8.71
N LEU A 104 6.52 9.32 -9.49
CA LEU A 104 7.54 9.20 -10.54
C LEU A 104 8.91 8.79 -9.98
N LEU A 105 9.34 9.43 -8.88
CA LEU A 105 10.57 9.05 -8.19
C LEU A 105 10.48 7.62 -7.63
N SER A 106 9.35 7.25 -7.04
CA SER A 106 9.09 5.90 -6.53
C SER A 106 9.24 4.86 -7.65
N GLY A 107 8.66 5.11 -8.83
CA GLY A 107 8.82 4.26 -10.01
C GLY A 107 10.27 4.15 -10.48
N LEU A 108 11.02 5.26 -10.47
CA LEU A 108 12.43 5.31 -10.86
C LEU A 108 13.33 4.45 -9.96
N PHE A 109 13.07 4.45 -8.65
CA PHE A 109 13.77 3.60 -7.68
C PHE A 109 13.19 2.17 -7.59
N GLY A 110 12.18 1.85 -8.42
CA GLY A 110 11.54 0.53 -8.50
C GLY A 110 10.66 0.18 -7.30
N MET A 111 10.09 1.20 -6.66
CA MET A 111 9.07 1.00 -5.65
C MET A 111 7.76 0.61 -6.35
N GLY A 112 7.38 -0.68 -6.26
CA GLY A 112 6.21 -1.23 -6.94
C GLY A 112 4.87 -0.68 -6.45
N ASN A 113 4.84 -0.04 -5.27
CA ASN A 113 3.68 0.67 -4.75
C ASN A 113 3.96 2.17 -4.86
N GLY A 114 3.10 2.91 -5.56
CA GLY A 114 3.23 4.36 -5.69
C GLY A 114 3.10 5.09 -4.35
N THR A 115 3.47 6.37 -4.32
CA THR A 115 3.30 7.21 -3.12
C THR A 115 1.84 7.67 -2.97
N SER A 116 1.25 7.44 -1.80
CA SER A 116 -0.08 7.94 -1.41
C SER A 116 -0.04 8.58 -0.03
N VAL A 117 -1.08 9.34 0.33
CA VAL A 117 -1.25 9.90 1.67
C VAL A 117 -1.49 8.78 2.67
N SER A 118 -0.72 8.73 3.75
CA SER A 118 -0.88 7.72 4.79
C SER A 118 -2.07 8.03 5.71
N ILE A 119 -3.14 7.24 5.60
CA ILE A 119 -4.33 7.36 6.45
C ILE A 119 -4.00 7.13 7.93
N GLU A 120 -3.06 6.23 8.24
CA GLU A 120 -2.59 5.99 9.61
C GLU A 120 -2.01 7.25 10.26
N ASN A 121 -1.20 7.99 9.52
CA ASN A 121 -0.59 9.24 10.00
C ASN A 121 -1.66 10.33 10.17
N ALA A 122 -2.67 10.36 9.29
CA ALA A 122 -3.82 11.24 9.45
C ALA A 122 -4.65 10.90 10.70
N GLY A 123 -4.82 9.61 11.00
CA GLY A 123 -5.48 9.14 12.22
C GLY A 123 -4.68 9.46 13.49
N LEU A 124 -3.36 9.28 13.46
CA LEU A 124 -2.48 9.67 14.57
C LEU A 124 -2.53 11.17 14.82
N LEU A 125 -2.60 11.98 13.77
CA LEU A 125 -2.81 13.42 13.88
C LEU A 125 -4.15 13.75 14.55
N ALA A 126 -5.23 13.05 14.19
CA ALA A 126 -6.54 13.23 14.82
C ALA A 126 -6.52 12.96 16.33
N LEU A 127 -5.74 11.96 16.76
CA LEU A 127 -5.59 11.57 18.16
C LEU A 127 -4.67 12.53 18.93
N THR A 128 -3.50 12.83 18.39
CA THR A 128 -2.46 13.62 19.07
C THR A 128 -2.72 15.13 18.99
N ARG A 129 -3.52 15.57 18.01
CA ARG A 129 -3.76 16.99 17.68
C ARG A 129 -2.49 17.80 17.42
N VAL A 130 -1.39 17.16 17.05
CA VAL A 130 -0.11 17.84 16.75
C VAL A 130 0.07 17.99 15.24
N GLY A 131 -0.39 19.11 14.68
CA GLY A 131 -0.25 19.44 13.25
C GLY A 131 1.11 20.01 12.83
N SER A 132 2.18 19.77 13.59
CA SER A 132 3.49 20.37 13.34
C SER A 132 4.24 19.66 12.20
N ARG A 133 4.80 20.44 11.26
CA ARG A 133 5.62 19.92 10.14
C ARG A 133 6.84 19.14 10.62
N ARG A 134 7.39 19.49 11.80
CA ARG A 134 8.57 18.81 12.37
C ARG A 134 8.28 17.35 12.71
N VAL A 135 7.05 17.04 13.11
CA VAL A 135 6.61 15.68 13.45
C VAL A 135 6.65 14.77 12.22
N VAL A 136 6.52 15.32 11.01
CA VAL A 136 6.64 14.55 9.76
C VAL A 136 8.08 14.55 9.24
N GLN A 137 8.81 15.66 9.37
CA GLN A 137 10.18 15.79 8.84
C GLN A 137 11.20 14.91 9.57
N ILE A 138 11.12 14.81 10.90
CA ILE A 138 12.05 14.01 11.71
C ILE A 138 11.97 12.51 11.35
N PRO A 139 10.79 11.85 11.37
CA PRO A 139 10.69 10.44 11.00
C PRO A 139 10.97 10.22 9.50
N ALA A 140 10.64 11.17 8.62
CA ALA A 140 11.02 11.07 7.20
C ALA A 140 12.55 11.04 7.03
N GLY A 141 13.29 11.88 7.74
CA GLY A 141 14.75 11.84 7.78
C GLY A 141 15.30 10.53 8.34
N PHE A 142 14.68 10.02 9.40
CA PHE A 142 15.02 8.71 9.96
C PHE A 142 14.76 7.55 8.98
N MET A 143 13.66 7.59 8.22
CA MET A 143 13.36 6.60 7.18
C MET A 143 14.35 6.64 6.02
N LEU A 144 14.76 7.83 5.58
CA LEU A 144 15.82 7.98 4.57
C LEU A 144 17.14 7.41 5.06
N PHE A 145 17.52 7.71 6.30
CA PHE A 145 18.74 7.17 6.90
C PHE A 145 18.69 5.64 7.07
N SER A 146 17.57 5.10 7.57
CA SER A 146 17.41 3.66 7.77
C SER A 146 17.32 2.88 6.45
N SER A 147 16.85 3.52 5.37
CA SER A 147 16.87 2.94 4.02
C SER A 147 18.28 2.62 3.52
N VAL A 148 19.30 3.39 3.92
CA VAL A 148 20.71 3.16 3.57
C VAL A 148 21.29 1.97 4.34
N ILE A 149 20.73 1.63 5.51
CA ILE A 149 21.19 0.51 6.32
C ILE A 149 20.58 -0.79 5.79
N GLY A 150 21.34 -1.53 4.98
CA GLY A 150 20.87 -2.74 4.31
C GLY A 150 20.36 -3.82 5.28
N LYS A 151 20.89 -3.86 6.50
CA LYS A 151 20.43 -4.76 7.56
C LYS A 151 19.02 -4.46 8.06
N PHE A 152 18.62 -3.19 8.12
CA PHE A 152 17.23 -2.84 8.45
C PHE A 152 16.28 -3.42 7.39
N GLY A 153 16.61 -3.24 6.11
CA GLY A 153 15.86 -3.87 5.01
C GLY A 153 15.79 -5.39 5.10
N ALA A 154 16.89 -6.05 5.47
CA ALA A 154 16.95 -7.50 5.65
C ALA A 154 16.06 -7.99 6.81
N ILE A 155 15.96 -7.24 7.89
CA ILE A 155 15.05 -7.55 9.01
C ILE A 155 13.59 -7.48 8.52
N PHE A 156 13.21 -6.45 7.78
CA PHE A 156 11.85 -6.35 7.21
C PHE A 156 11.56 -7.47 6.21
N ALA A 157 12.53 -7.86 5.38
CA ALA A 157 12.40 -8.98 4.45
C ALA A 157 12.31 -10.34 5.16
N SER A 158 12.78 -10.44 6.41
CA SER A 158 12.71 -11.67 7.21
C SER A 158 11.36 -11.89 7.90
N ILE A 159 10.43 -10.93 7.79
CA ILE A 159 9.11 -11.03 8.44
C ILE A 159 8.31 -12.15 7.77
N PRO A 160 7.80 -13.12 8.55
CA PRO A 160 6.97 -14.20 8.02
C PRO A 160 5.70 -13.70 7.30
N ALA A 161 5.37 -14.31 6.16
CA ALA A 161 4.20 -13.97 5.36
C ALA A 161 2.86 -13.99 6.13
N PRO A 162 2.61 -14.93 7.07
CA PRO A 162 1.37 -14.93 7.85
C PRO A 162 1.20 -13.68 8.72
N ILE A 163 2.29 -13.13 9.26
CA ILE A 163 2.25 -11.90 10.07
C ILE A 163 1.90 -10.71 9.18
N VAL A 164 2.51 -10.64 8.01
CA VAL A 164 2.23 -9.60 7.01
C VAL A 164 0.77 -9.66 6.56
N ALA A 165 0.23 -10.85 6.29
CA ALA A 165 -1.18 -11.03 5.92
C ALA A 165 -2.14 -10.59 7.03
N ALA A 166 -1.85 -10.92 8.30
CA ALA A 166 -2.66 -10.48 9.44
C ALA A 166 -2.64 -8.95 9.61
N LEU A 167 -1.47 -8.33 9.43
CA LEU A 167 -1.34 -6.87 9.45
C LEU A 167 -2.15 -6.21 8.33
N TYR A 168 -2.10 -6.76 7.10
CA TYR A 168 -2.90 -6.25 6.00
C TYR A 168 -4.40 -6.39 6.25
N CYS A 169 -4.87 -7.48 6.86
CA CYS A 169 -6.28 -7.65 7.23
C CYS A 169 -6.77 -6.51 8.15
N LEU A 170 -5.98 -6.18 9.17
CA LEU A 170 -6.29 -5.09 10.09
C LEU A 170 -6.20 -3.71 9.40
N PHE A 171 -5.20 -3.52 8.54
CA PHE A 171 -5.03 -2.29 7.77
C PHE A 171 -6.20 -2.04 6.82
N PHE A 172 -6.64 -3.05 6.07
CA PHE A 172 -7.80 -2.93 5.19
C PHE A 172 -9.09 -2.64 5.96
N ALA A 173 -9.28 -3.26 7.13
CA ALA A 173 -10.43 -2.95 7.99
C ALA A 173 -10.37 -1.50 8.50
N TYR A 174 -9.20 -1.02 8.91
CA TYR A 174 -8.99 0.35 9.37
C TYR A 174 -9.25 1.38 8.27
N VAL A 175 -8.67 1.19 7.08
CA VAL A 175 -8.88 2.07 5.92
C VAL A 175 -10.34 2.05 5.48
N GLY A 176 -10.99 0.89 5.44
CA GLY A 176 -12.41 0.76 5.15
C GLY A 176 -13.28 1.53 6.15
N GLY A 177 -13.00 1.40 7.45
CA GLY A 177 -13.70 2.13 8.51
C GLY A 177 -13.48 3.65 8.45
N ALA A 178 -12.26 4.09 8.15
CA ALA A 178 -11.96 5.50 7.92
C ALA A 178 -12.73 6.07 6.71
N GLY A 179 -12.84 5.29 5.63
CA GLY A 179 -13.65 5.63 4.45
C GLY A 179 -15.14 5.79 4.78
N LEU A 180 -15.72 4.84 5.51
CA LEU A 180 -17.12 4.89 5.95
C LEU A 180 -17.39 6.10 6.87
N SER A 181 -16.41 6.49 7.69
CA SER A 181 -16.54 7.66 8.56
C SER A 181 -16.76 8.96 7.78
N PHE A 182 -16.37 9.05 6.50
CA PHE A 182 -16.68 10.22 5.68
C PHE A 182 -18.16 10.33 5.29
N LEU A 183 -18.93 9.24 5.35
CA LEU A 183 -20.37 9.27 5.07
C LEU A 183 -21.15 10.15 6.04
N GLN A 184 -20.62 10.41 7.24
CA GLN A 184 -21.21 11.34 8.21
C GLN A 184 -21.33 12.77 7.67
N PHE A 185 -20.55 13.12 6.65
CA PHE A 185 -20.57 14.43 6.00
C PHE A 185 -21.52 14.49 4.80
N CYS A 186 -22.20 13.40 4.47
CA CYS A 186 -23.17 13.30 3.39
C CYS A 186 -24.60 13.25 3.93
N ASN A 187 -25.56 13.81 3.19
CA ASN A 187 -26.97 13.69 3.54
C ASN A 187 -27.52 12.30 3.13
N LEU A 188 -27.37 11.31 4.01
CA LEU A 188 -27.86 9.95 3.79
C LEU A 188 -29.40 9.83 3.79
N ASN A 189 -30.15 10.89 4.08
CA ASN A 189 -31.60 10.90 3.91
C ASN A 189 -32.01 11.08 2.43
N SER A 190 -31.10 11.55 1.57
CA SER A 190 -31.38 11.66 0.14
C SER A 190 -31.35 10.30 -0.53
N VAL A 191 -32.40 9.95 -1.28
CA VAL A 191 -32.44 8.73 -2.11
C VAL A 191 -31.30 8.71 -3.13
N ARG A 192 -30.96 9.88 -3.71
CA ARG A 192 -29.87 10.02 -4.67
C ARG A 192 -28.53 9.58 -4.08
N ILE A 193 -28.19 10.05 -2.88
CA ILE A 193 -26.90 9.73 -2.24
C ILE A 193 -26.85 8.26 -1.84
N ARG A 194 -27.96 7.71 -1.30
CA ARG A 194 -28.05 6.28 -0.97
C ARG A 194 -27.92 5.39 -2.20
N PHE A 195 -28.53 5.77 -3.32
CA PHE A 195 -28.41 5.04 -4.57
C PHE A 195 -26.97 5.05 -5.10
N ILE A 196 -26.33 6.23 -5.16
CA ILE A 196 -24.93 6.35 -5.60
C ILE A 196 -24.01 5.48 -4.71
N LEU A 197 -24.15 5.59 -3.39
CA LEU A 197 -23.37 4.81 -2.43
C LEU A 197 -23.57 3.30 -2.63
N GLY A 198 -24.82 2.84 -2.64
CA GLY A 198 -25.15 1.43 -2.79
C GLY A 198 -24.68 0.85 -4.13
N PHE A 199 -24.89 1.59 -5.22
CA PHE A 199 -24.45 1.18 -6.55
C PHE A 199 -22.92 1.09 -6.65
N SER A 200 -22.19 2.08 -6.12
CA SER A 200 -20.72 2.05 -6.10
C SER A 200 -20.16 0.87 -5.30
N ILE A 201 -20.72 0.58 -4.11
CA ILE A 201 -20.30 -0.58 -3.30
C ILE A 201 -20.63 -1.90 -4.04
N PHE A 202 -21.83 -2.00 -4.62
CA PHE A 202 -22.25 -3.18 -5.36
C PHE A 202 -21.32 -3.46 -6.55
N LEU A 203 -21.03 -2.46 -7.38
CA LEU A 203 -20.09 -2.64 -8.50
C LEU A 203 -18.67 -2.93 -8.01
N GLY A 204 -18.22 -2.26 -6.95
CA GLY A 204 -16.88 -2.46 -6.38
C GLY A 204 -16.63 -3.88 -5.87
N LEU A 205 -17.68 -4.58 -5.40
CA LEU A 205 -17.59 -5.98 -4.96
C LEU A 205 -17.93 -6.99 -6.06
N SER A 206 -18.96 -6.72 -6.87
CA SER A 206 -19.47 -7.67 -7.86
C SER A 206 -18.54 -7.82 -9.06
N VAL A 207 -17.94 -6.74 -9.56
CA VAL A 207 -17.07 -6.80 -10.74
C VAL A 207 -15.83 -7.64 -10.46
N PRO A 208 -15.01 -7.39 -9.42
CA PRO A 208 -13.85 -8.23 -9.15
C PRO A 208 -14.20 -9.70 -8.92
N GLN A 209 -15.32 -9.97 -8.23
CA GLN A 209 -15.79 -11.33 -7.99
C GLN A 209 -16.17 -12.05 -9.29
N TYR A 210 -16.90 -11.38 -10.19
CA TYR A 210 -17.24 -11.92 -11.51
C TYR A 210 -16.00 -12.31 -12.31
N PHE A 211 -15.00 -11.42 -12.37
CA PHE A 211 -13.75 -11.71 -13.09
C PHE A 211 -12.99 -12.87 -12.45
N ASN A 212 -12.91 -12.91 -11.11
CA ASN A 212 -12.23 -13.98 -10.37
C ASN A 212 -12.87 -15.35 -10.62
N GLU A 213 -14.20 -15.41 -10.54
CA GLU A 213 -14.95 -16.64 -10.77
C GLU A 213 -14.90 -17.08 -12.24
N TYR A 214 -14.98 -16.13 -13.18
CA TYR A 214 -14.79 -16.42 -14.61
C TYR A 214 -13.41 -17.00 -14.90
N THR A 215 -12.33 -16.39 -14.36
CA THR A 215 -10.97 -16.92 -14.51
C THR A 215 -10.79 -18.28 -13.84
N ALA A 216 -11.45 -18.53 -12.71
CA ALA A 216 -11.38 -19.79 -12.00
C ALA A 216 -12.05 -20.94 -12.77
N ILE A 217 -13.14 -20.66 -13.48
CA ILE A 217 -13.90 -21.66 -14.25
C ILE A 217 -13.29 -21.89 -15.63
N GLN A 218 -12.91 -20.83 -16.35
CA GLN A 218 -12.49 -20.90 -17.76
C GLN A 218 -10.98 -20.97 -17.95
N GLY A 219 -10.18 -20.63 -16.93
CA GLY A 219 -8.71 -20.60 -16.99
C GLY A 219 -8.13 -19.41 -17.79
N TYR A 220 -8.97 -18.51 -18.32
CA TYR A 220 -8.57 -17.27 -18.99
C TYR A 220 -9.51 -16.12 -18.60
N GLY A 221 -9.03 -14.88 -18.74
CA GLY A 221 -9.85 -13.69 -18.46
C GLY A 221 -10.99 -13.51 -19.48
N PRO A 222 -12.12 -12.89 -19.13
CA PRO A 222 -13.29 -12.75 -20.02
C PRO A 222 -13.01 -11.98 -21.32
N VAL A 223 -11.87 -11.28 -21.40
CA VAL A 223 -11.36 -10.69 -22.65
C VAL A 223 -10.35 -11.67 -23.28
N HIS A 224 -10.86 -12.65 -24.03
CA HIS A 224 -10.03 -13.57 -24.82
C HIS A 224 -9.82 -12.99 -26.23
N THR A 225 -8.74 -12.23 -26.42
CA THR A 225 -8.35 -11.69 -27.73
C THR A 225 -6.98 -12.21 -28.16
N SER A 226 -6.79 -12.45 -29.45
CA SER A 226 -5.51 -12.86 -30.06
C SER A 226 -4.46 -11.73 -30.10
N GLY A 227 -4.83 -10.53 -29.64
CA GLY A 227 -3.94 -9.39 -29.54
C GLY A 227 -2.84 -9.60 -28.49
N ARG A 228 -1.58 -9.51 -28.93
CA ARG A 228 -0.37 -9.63 -28.09
C ARG A 228 -0.38 -8.69 -26.86
N TRP A 229 -1.13 -7.59 -26.94
CA TRP A 229 -1.31 -6.55 -25.92
C TRP A 229 -2.06 -6.99 -24.65
N VAL A 230 -2.80 -8.11 -24.68
CA VAL A 230 -3.60 -8.60 -23.55
C VAL A 230 -3.03 -9.92 -22.99
N ARG A 231 -2.06 -10.51 -23.68
CA ARG A 231 -1.51 -11.82 -23.31
C ARG A 231 -0.36 -11.66 -22.31
N LYS A 232 -0.60 -11.95 -21.03
CA LYS A 232 0.48 -12.22 -20.07
C LYS A 232 1.22 -13.47 -20.53
N ASN A 233 2.47 -13.32 -21.00
CA ASN A 233 3.37 -14.45 -21.11
C ASN A 233 3.81 -14.80 -19.69
N SER A 234 3.25 -15.89 -19.17
CA SER A 234 3.75 -16.64 -18.02
C SER A 234 5.19 -17.08 -18.23
#